data_AF-A0ABC8UCA1-F1
#
_entry.id   AF-A0ABC8UCA1-F1
#
_cell.length_a   1.000
_cell.length_b   1.000
_cell.length_c   1.000
_cell.angle_alpha   90.00
_cell.angle_beta   90.00
_cell.angle_gamma   90.00
#
_symmetry.space_group_name_H-M   'P 1'
#
loop_
_entity.id
_entity.type
_entity.pdbx_description
1 polymer ?
#
loop_
_entity_poly.entity_id
_entity_poly.type
_entity_poly.pdbx_seq_one_letter_code
_entity_poly.pdbx_strand_id
1 'polypeptide(L)'
;DTSVIHQSLKERHELLHKVVRPIKGRLEILVPNGGLNAHRPSGEPCWSLIARSVDDVERFFKETIENRDEGIVLKDFGSKWEPSDRSGKWLKLKPEYIRAGSDLDALIIGGYYGSGRRGGEVAQFLLGLAECSAQIHIPGGSFLFAEWELDFLMRSLILL
;
A
#
# COMPACT_ATOMS: atom_id res chain seq x y z
N ASP A 1 -2.72 -30.28 10.98
CA ASP A 1 -2.53 -28.84 11.19
C ASP A 1 -1.10 -28.52 11.58
N THR A 2 -0.26 -28.17 10.60
CA THR A 2 1.12 -27.73 10.87
C THR A 2 1.16 -26.22 10.74
N SER A 3 1.14 -25.52 11.87
CA SER A 3 1.33 -24.07 11.90
C SER A 3 2.70 -23.71 11.32
N VAL A 4 2.79 -22.65 10.51
CA VAL A 4 4.05 -22.19 9.90
C VAL A 4 4.59 -20.90 10.52
N ILE A 5 3.94 -20.38 11.57
CA ILE A 5 4.28 -19.07 12.18
C ILE A 5 5.71 -19.03 12.75
N HIS A 6 6.24 -20.18 13.14
CA HIS A 6 7.58 -20.33 13.71
C HIS A 6 8.68 -20.35 12.64
N GLN A 7 8.31 -20.46 11.37
CA GLN A 7 9.22 -20.48 10.23
C GLN A 7 9.53 -19.06 9.78
N SER A 8 10.71 -18.89 9.21
CA SER A 8 11.13 -17.62 8.60
C SER A 8 10.26 -17.26 7.39
N LEU A 9 10.24 -15.97 7.04
CA LEU A 9 9.56 -15.49 5.83
C LEU A 9 10.03 -16.25 4.57
N LYS A 10 11.32 -16.56 4.47
CA LYS A 10 11.89 -17.39 3.39
C LYS A 10 11.17 -18.74 3.29
N GLU A 11 11.15 -19.51 4.37
CA GLU A 11 10.57 -20.86 4.40
C GLU A 11 9.07 -20.82 4.12
N ARG A 12 8.35 -19.85 4.69
CA ARG A 12 6.93 -19.66 4.41
C ARG A 12 6.67 -19.33 2.94
N HIS A 13 7.53 -18.52 2.32
CA HIS A 13 7.43 -18.20 0.90
C HIS A 13 7.68 -19.45 0.04
N GLU A 14 8.69 -20.27 0.36
CA GLU A 14 8.94 -21.54 -0.33
C GLU A 14 7.77 -22.53 -0.20
N LEU A 15 7.10 -22.57 0.96
CA LEU A 15 5.89 -23.36 1.15
C LEU A 15 4.71 -22.81 0.32
N LEU A 16 4.53 -21.49 0.29
CA LEU A 16 3.49 -20.84 -0.52
C LEU A 16 3.63 -21.24 -2.00
N HIS A 17 4.84 -21.25 -2.54
CA HIS A 17 5.13 -21.69 -3.91
C HIS A 17 4.78 -23.14 -4.21
N LYS A 18 4.89 -24.03 -3.22
CA LYS A 18 4.55 -25.45 -3.38
C LYS A 18 3.05 -25.70 -3.39
N VAL A 19 2.27 -24.84 -2.71
CA VAL A 19 0.83 -25.02 -2.50
C VAL A 19 0.01 -24.21 -3.50
N VAL A 20 0.44 -22.99 -3.81
CA VAL A 20 -0.32 -22.04 -4.63
C VAL A 20 0.09 -22.15 -6.09
N ARG A 21 -0.90 -22.34 -6.97
CA ARG A 21 -0.73 -22.28 -8.42
C ARG A 21 -1.09 -20.87 -8.89
N PRO A 22 -0.15 -20.08 -9.42
CA PRO A 22 -0.45 -18.72 -9.86
C PRO A 22 -1.32 -18.74 -11.13
N ILE A 23 -2.23 -17.76 -11.21
CA ILE A 23 -3.10 -17.48 -12.35
C ILE A 23 -2.87 -16.02 -12.73
N LYS A 24 -2.25 -15.79 -13.91
CA LYS A 24 -1.92 -14.43 -14.39
C LYS A 24 -3.15 -13.52 -14.35
N GLY A 25 -3.00 -12.33 -13.78
CA GLY A 25 -4.06 -11.34 -13.61
C GLY A 25 -5.13 -11.67 -12.57
N ARG A 26 -4.98 -12.75 -11.79
CA ARG A 26 -5.92 -13.12 -10.71
C ARG A 26 -5.24 -13.48 -9.40
N LEU A 27 -4.29 -14.40 -9.44
CA LEU A 27 -3.55 -14.88 -8.27
C LEU A 27 -2.08 -14.96 -8.63
N GLU A 28 -1.33 -13.95 -8.23
CA GLU A 28 0.10 -13.89 -8.48
C GLU A 28 0.83 -13.92 -7.15
N ILE A 29 1.84 -14.77 -7.06
CA ILE A 29 2.74 -14.76 -5.92
C ILE A 29 3.77 -13.67 -6.22
N LEU A 30 3.98 -12.76 -5.28
CA LEU A 30 5.02 -11.74 -5.37
C LEU A 30 6.37 -12.44 -5.19
N VAL A 31 6.95 -12.93 -6.29
CA VAL A 31 8.18 -13.72 -6.25
C VAL A 31 9.40 -12.82 -6.37
N PRO A 32 10.43 -12.99 -5.51
CA PRO A 32 11.72 -12.33 -5.71
C PRO A 32 12.55 -12.91 -6.88
N ASN A 33 11.98 -13.78 -7.70
CA ASN A 33 12.68 -14.45 -8.80
C ASN A 33 12.59 -13.65 -10.10
N GLY A 34 13.13 -12.44 -10.03
CA GLY A 34 13.75 -11.75 -11.16
C GLY A 34 15.14 -11.36 -10.69
N GLY A 35 16.07 -12.32 -10.69
CA GLY A 35 17.41 -12.13 -10.16
C GLY A 35 18.11 -10.93 -10.79
N LEU A 36 19.16 -10.46 -10.09
CA LEU A 36 20.22 -9.62 -10.65
C LEU A 36 20.44 -9.96 -12.14
N ASN A 37 20.09 -9.02 -13.03
CA ASN A 37 20.48 -9.02 -14.45
C ASN A 37 20.02 -10.19 -15.35
N ALA A 38 18.82 -10.76 -15.20
CA ALA A 38 18.33 -11.75 -16.17
C ALA A 38 16.97 -11.35 -16.80
N HIS A 39 17.05 -10.76 -17.99
CA HIS A 39 15.97 -10.56 -18.98
C HIS A 39 14.54 -10.37 -18.44
N ARG A 40 14.24 -9.12 -18.07
CA ARG A 40 12.88 -8.58 -18.01
C ARG A 40 12.32 -8.55 -19.45
N PRO A 41 11.13 -9.10 -19.75
CA PRO A 41 10.40 -8.67 -20.94
C PRO A 41 10.11 -7.18 -20.78
N SER A 42 10.56 -6.38 -21.75
CA SER A 42 10.27 -4.94 -21.83
C SER A 42 8.77 -4.70 -21.59
N GLY A 43 8.40 -4.12 -20.44
CA GLY A 43 7.03 -3.66 -20.17
C GLY A 43 6.28 -4.31 -18.99
N GLU A 44 6.79 -5.34 -18.31
CA GLU A 44 6.09 -5.89 -17.12
C GLU A 44 6.63 -5.31 -15.80
N PRO A 45 5.77 -4.88 -14.84
CA PRO A 45 6.20 -4.38 -13.53
C PRO A 45 6.87 -5.48 -12.70
N CYS A 46 7.84 -5.13 -11.85
CA CYS A 46 8.39 -6.04 -10.83
C CYS A 46 7.73 -5.71 -9.50
N TRP A 47 7.00 -6.65 -8.90
CA TRP A 47 6.22 -6.40 -7.70
C TRP A 47 6.92 -6.82 -6.39
N SER A 48 8.15 -7.38 -6.47
CA SER A 48 8.96 -7.72 -5.30
C SER A 48 10.45 -7.92 -5.63
N LEU A 49 11.33 -7.53 -4.71
CA LEU A 49 12.79 -7.62 -4.84
C LEU A 49 13.42 -8.12 -3.52
N ILE A 50 14.40 -9.02 -3.60
CA ILE A 50 15.33 -9.23 -2.46
C ILE A 50 16.41 -8.16 -2.55
N ALA A 51 16.28 -7.14 -1.72
CA ALA A 51 17.28 -6.09 -1.58
C ALA A 51 18.44 -6.58 -0.71
N ARG A 52 19.68 -6.30 -1.14
CA ARG A 52 20.90 -6.57 -0.36
C ARG A 52 21.61 -5.30 0.09
N SER A 53 21.26 -4.17 -0.50
CA SER A 53 21.75 -2.83 -0.17
C SER A 53 20.61 -1.83 -0.04
N VAL A 54 20.92 -0.67 0.53
CA VAL A 54 19.99 0.47 0.57
C VAL A 54 19.69 0.97 -0.84
N ASP A 55 20.68 0.99 -1.73
CA ASP A 55 20.51 1.40 -3.14
C ASP A 55 19.46 0.54 -3.88
N ASP A 56 19.38 -0.76 -3.57
CA ASP A 56 18.35 -1.64 -4.13
C ASP A 56 16.94 -1.23 -3.69
N VAL A 57 16.80 -0.86 -2.42
CA VAL A 57 15.54 -0.39 -1.83
C VAL A 57 15.15 0.95 -2.44
N GLU A 58 16.07 1.91 -2.53
CA GLU A 58 15.81 3.24 -3.09
C GLU A 58 15.40 3.17 -4.56
N ARG A 59 16.10 2.34 -5.35
CA ARG A 59 15.77 2.13 -6.77
C ARG A 59 14.37 1.54 -6.92
N PHE A 60 14.05 0.48 -6.17
CA PHE A 60 12.74 -0.17 -6.22
C PHE A 60 11.61 0.77 -5.75
N PHE A 61 11.87 1.55 -4.70
CA PHE A 61 10.94 2.54 -4.19
C PHE A 61 10.68 3.66 -5.21
N LYS A 62 11.71 4.12 -5.91
CA LYS A 62 11.57 5.12 -6.97
C LYS A 62 10.71 4.60 -8.13
N GLU A 63 10.94 3.36 -8.58
CA GLU A 63 10.10 2.71 -9.60
C GLU A 63 8.63 2.63 -9.15
N THR A 64 8.38 2.31 -7.87
CA THR A 64 7.04 2.25 -7.26
C THR A 64 6.35 3.63 -7.31
N ILE A 65 7.08 4.71 -7.00
CA ILE A 65 6.58 6.09 -7.11
C ILE A 65 6.24 6.44 -8.57
N GLU A 66 7.12 6.10 -9.52
CA GLU A 66 6.92 6.37 -10.95
C GLU A 66 5.69 5.64 -11.50
N ASN A 67 5.40 4.44 -10.97
CA ASN A 67 4.19 3.67 -11.30
C ASN A 67 2.92 4.16 -10.58
N ARG A 68 3.02 5.21 -9.73
CA ARG A 68 1.93 5.73 -8.89
C ARG A 68 1.34 4.68 -7.94
N ASP A 69 2.16 3.75 -7.49
CA ASP A 69 1.79 2.79 -6.46
C ASP A 69 1.85 3.46 -5.06
N GLU A 70 1.20 2.83 -4.08
CA GLU A 70 1.08 3.37 -2.71
C GLU A 70 2.43 3.45 -1.96
N GLY A 71 3.37 2.58 -2.30
CA GLY A 71 4.64 2.43 -1.60
C GLY A 71 5.10 0.98 -1.54
N ILE A 72 6.09 0.69 -0.69
CA ILE A 72 6.69 -0.64 -0.55
C ILE A 72 6.59 -1.14 0.88
N VAL A 73 6.59 -2.47 1.05
CA VAL A 73 6.69 -3.12 2.36
C VAL A 73 8.04 -3.82 2.46
N LEU A 74 8.90 -3.32 3.34
CA LEU A 74 10.17 -3.94 3.70
C LEU A 74 9.91 -5.02 4.73
N LYS A 75 10.28 -6.25 4.41
CA LYS A 75 10.13 -7.40 5.31
C LYS A 75 11.50 -8.02 5.54
N ASP A 76 11.86 -8.22 6.79
CA ASP A 76 13.05 -8.99 7.13
C ASP A 76 12.87 -10.44 6.65
N PHE A 77 13.78 -10.88 5.79
CA PHE A 77 13.76 -12.20 5.18
C PHE A 77 13.91 -13.34 6.20
N GLY A 78 14.60 -13.09 7.32
CA GLY A 78 14.77 -14.03 8.43
C GLY A 78 13.66 -13.97 9.48
N SER A 79 12.73 -13.01 9.38
CA SER A 79 11.71 -12.80 10.41
C SER A 79 10.67 -13.91 10.44
N LYS A 80 10.26 -14.28 11.66
CA LYS A 80 9.06 -15.08 11.92
C LYS A 80 7.82 -14.20 11.82
N TRP A 81 6.67 -14.82 11.59
CA TRP A 81 5.39 -14.11 11.66
C TRP A 81 4.90 -14.08 13.10
N GLU A 82 4.82 -12.89 13.67
CA GLU A 82 4.37 -12.66 15.04
C GLU A 82 3.16 -11.71 15.01
N PRO A 83 1.95 -12.20 15.35
CA PRO A 83 0.78 -11.33 15.42
C PRO A 83 1.01 -10.23 16.47
N SER A 84 0.60 -9.00 16.13
CA SER A 84 0.76 -7.80 16.97
C SER A 84 2.20 -7.35 17.23
N ASP A 85 3.20 -7.96 16.59
CA ASP A 85 4.58 -7.47 16.70
C ASP A 85 4.75 -6.12 15.96
N ARG A 86 5.38 -5.16 16.64
CA ARG A 86 5.71 -3.82 16.13
C ARG A 86 7.21 -3.53 16.19
N SER A 87 8.04 -4.57 16.32
CA SER A 87 9.51 -4.48 16.40
C SER A 87 10.20 -3.94 15.14
N GLY A 88 9.45 -3.60 14.08
CA GLY A 88 10.00 -3.03 12.85
C GLY A 88 10.48 -4.06 11.83
N LYS A 89 10.28 -5.37 12.07
CA LYS A 89 10.57 -6.43 11.08
C LYS A 89 9.84 -6.22 9.75
N TRP A 90 8.67 -5.56 9.80
CA TRP A 90 7.82 -5.25 8.65
C TRP A 90 7.55 -3.75 8.66
N LEU A 91 8.15 -3.02 7.72
CA LEU A 91 8.07 -1.57 7.63
C LEU A 91 7.37 -1.18 6.33
N LYS A 92 6.40 -0.27 6.42
CA LYS A 92 5.79 0.37 5.24
C LYS A 92 6.58 1.62 4.92
N LEU A 93 7.05 1.75 3.69
CA LEU A 93 7.67 2.97 3.18
C LEU A 93 6.75 3.54 2.10
N LYS A 94 6.31 4.77 2.30
CA LYS A 94 5.38 5.43 1.40
C LYS A 94 5.88 6.81 0.98
N PRO A 95 5.49 7.30 -0.21
CA PRO A 95 5.97 8.57 -0.73
C PRO A 95 5.70 9.75 0.21
N GLU A 96 4.54 9.75 0.89
CA GLU A 96 4.14 10.79 1.83
C GLU A 96 5.01 10.86 3.11
N TYR A 97 5.84 9.85 3.38
CA TYR A 97 6.78 9.90 4.50
C TYR A 97 8.06 10.68 4.17
N ILE A 98 8.40 10.77 2.88
CA ILE A 98 9.65 11.39 2.41
C ILE A 98 9.37 12.76 1.79
N ARG A 99 8.28 12.88 1.06
CA ARG A 99 7.75 14.16 0.59
C ARG A 99 6.64 14.54 1.55
N ALA A 100 6.69 15.73 2.13
CA ALA A 100 5.48 16.33 2.68
C ALA A 100 4.43 16.19 1.58
N GLY A 101 3.34 15.46 1.87
CA GLY A 101 2.25 15.31 0.92
C GLY A 101 1.84 16.68 0.40
N SER A 102 1.23 16.73 -0.77
CA SER A 102 0.52 17.94 -1.17
C SER A 102 -0.52 18.26 -0.09
N ASP A 103 -0.21 19.27 0.73
CA ASP A 103 -1.15 19.82 1.69
C ASP A 103 -2.35 20.34 0.89
N LEU A 104 -3.54 19.94 1.32
CA LEU A 104 -4.78 20.30 0.66
C LEU A 104 -5.58 21.22 1.56
N ASP A 105 -5.84 22.43 1.07
CA ASP A 105 -6.75 23.36 1.73
C ASP A 105 -8.19 22.87 1.50
N ALA A 106 -8.84 22.41 2.56
CA ALA A 106 -10.21 21.92 2.54
C ALA A 106 -11.07 22.64 3.58
N LEU A 107 -12.36 22.82 3.28
CA LEU A 107 -13.33 23.42 4.18
C LEU A 107 -14.10 22.33 4.93
N ILE A 108 -14.26 22.48 6.25
CA ILE A 108 -15.16 21.62 7.02
C ILE A 108 -16.59 22.08 6.76
N ILE A 109 -17.39 21.23 6.10
CA ILE A 109 -18.78 21.51 5.74
C ILE A 109 -19.79 20.73 6.60
N GLY A 110 -19.32 19.81 7.43
CA GLY A 110 -20.13 19.04 8.35
C GLY A 110 -19.31 18.10 9.23
N GLY A 111 -19.99 17.32 10.08
CA GLY A 111 -19.34 16.31 10.92
C GLY A 111 -20.33 15.29 11.48
N TYR A 112 -19.80 14.11 11.82
CA TYR A 112 -20.55 12.99 12.38
C TYR A 112 -20.10 12.72 13.81
N TYR A 113 -21.07 12.49 14.71
CA TYR A 113 -20.79 12.11 16.09
C TYR A 113 -20.26 10.68 16.17
N GLY A 114 -19.24 10.47 16.99
CA GLY A 114 -18.71 9.14 17.26
C GLY A 114 -19.71 8.25 17.97
N SER A 115 -19.49 6.93 17.90
CA SER A 115 -20.25 5.94 18.64
C SER A 115 -19.40 5.28 19.74
N GLY A 116 -20.05 4.61 20.68
CA GLY A 116 -19.39 3.87 21.76
C GLY A 116 -18.64 4.79 22.74
N ARG A 117 -17.35 4.50 22.97
CA ARG A 117 -16.50 5.22 23.93
C ARG A 117 -16.22 6.69 23.57
N ARG A 118 -16.45 7.07 22.30
CA ARG A 118 -16.34 8.44 21.79
C ARG A 118 -17.71 9.06 21.48
N GLY A 119 -18.76 8.51 22.09
CA GLY A 119 -20.13 9.05 21.96
C GLY A 119 -20.26 10.41 22.62
N GLY A 120 -20.87 11.36 21.91
CA GLY A 120 -21.11 12.74 22.38
C GLY A 120 -20.18 13.79 21.76
N GLU A 121 -19.09 13.37 21.12
CA GLU A 121 -18.17 14.26 20.41
C GLU A 121 -18.19 14.01 18.90
N VAL A 122 -17.89 15.04 18.10
CA VAL A 122 -17.72 14.91 16.65
C VAL A 122 -16.43 14.10 16.40
N ALA A 123 -16.56 12.95 15.73
CA ALA A 123 -15.45 12.02 15.51
C ALA A 123 -14.95 12.00 14.06
N GLN A 124 -15.76 12.49 13.12
CA GLN A 124 -15.44 12.55 11.69
C GLN A 124 -15.90 13.88 11.13
N PHE A 125 -15.09 14.48 10.26
CA PHE A 125 -15.42 15.72 9.57
C PHE A 125 -15.71 15.43 8.10
N LEU A 126 -16.75 16.07 7.57
CA LEU A 126 -17.01 16.11 6.15
C LEU A 126 -16.25 17.31 5.56
N LEU A 127 -15.32 17.04 4.65
CA LEU A 127 -14.50 18.05 4.00
C LEU A 127 -15.03 18.34 2.59
N GLY A 128 -15.13 19.62 2.24
CA GLY A 128 -15.43 20.10 0.89
C GLY A 128 -14.21 20.76 0.26
N LEU A 129 -14.01 20.52 -1.03
CA LEU A 129 -12.98 21.20 -1.82
C LEU A 129 -13.63 22.27 -2.69
N ALA A 130 -13.04 23.46 -2.69
CA ALA A 130 -13.49 24.54 -3.56
C ALA A 130 -12.98 24.27 -4.98
N GLU A 131 -13.88 24.19 -5.95
CA GLU A 131 -13.50 24.21 -7.35
C GLU A 131 -13.07 25.64 -7.73
N CYS A 132 -11.78 25.83 -8.01
CA CYS A 132 -11.33 27.05 -8.67
C CYS A 132 -11.75 26.97 -10.14
N SER A 133 -12.94 27.46 -10.48
CA SER A 133 -13.37 27.63 -11.86
C SER A 133 -12.60 28.80 -12.50
N ALA A 134 -11.32 28.62 -12.78
CA ALA A 134 -10.61 29.47 -13.72
C ALA A 134 -11.13 29.14 -15.13
N GLN A 135 -12.22 29.82 -15.49
CA GLN A 135 -12.81 29.93 -16.83
C GLN A 135 -13.20 28.63 -17.55
N ILE A 136 -14.26 27.96 -17.11
CA ILE A 136 -15.19 27.32 -18.06
C ILE A 136 -16.61 27.65 -17.61
N HIS A 137 -17.34 28.41 -18.42
CA HIS A 137 -18.76 28.67 -18.25
C HIS A 137 -19.53 27.39 -18.54
N ILE A 138 -19.80 26.57 -17.51
CA ILE A 138 -20.75 25.46 -17.59
C ILE A 138 -21.96 25.82 -16.72
N PRO A 139 -23.17 25.96 -17.28
CA PRO A 139 -24.38 26.17 -16.50
C PRO A 139 -24.82 24.83 -15.89
N GLY A 140 -24.60 24.67 -14.59
CA GLY A 140 -25.01 23.50 -13.82
C GLY A 140 -23.88 22.99 -12.94
N GLY A 141 -23.82 23.49 -11.70
CA GLY A 141 -22.82 23.11 -10.73
C GLY A 141 -22.89 21.62 -10.40
N SER A 142 -21.91 20.87 -10.89
CA SER A 142 -21.69 19.48 -10.50
C SER A 142 -20.69 19.46 -9.35
N PHE A 143 -21.16 19.18 -8.14
CA PHE A 143 -20.30 18.85 -7.02
C PHE A 143 -19.75 17.43 -7.24
N LEU A 144 -18.43 17.30 -7.38
CA LEU A 144 -17.78 15.99 -7.36
C LEU A 144 -17.65 15.55 -5.90
N PHE A 145 -18.50 14.62 -5.48
CA PHE A 145 -18.35 13.91 -4.22
C PHE A 145 -17.21 12.89 -4.39
N ALA A 146 -16.05 13.19 -3.82
CA ALA A 146 -15.04 12.17 -3.56
C ALA A 146 -15.39 11.50 -2.23
N GLU A 147 -16.09 10.37 -2.30
CA GLU A 147 -16.22 9.47 -1.17
C GLU A 147 -14.84 8.85 -0.94
N TRP A 148 -14.07 9.45 -0.04
CA TRP A 148 -12.85 8.83 0.47
C TRP A 148 -13.28 7.73 1.43
N GLU A 149 -13.72 6.60 0.87
CA GLU A 149 -13.77 5.38 1.64
C GLU A 149 -12.39 5.18 2.26
N LEU A 150 -12.36 5.03 3.58
CA LEU A 150 -11.22 4.51 4.33
C LEU A 150 -10.95 3.04 3.99
N ASP A 151 -11.19 2.63 2.74
CA ASP A 151 -10.63 1.42 2.18
C ASP A 151 -9.23 1.76 1.69
N PHE A 152 -8.37 1.89 2.69
CA PHE A 152 -6.94 1.67 2.61
C PHE A 152 -6.72 0.18 2.29
N LEU A 153 -7.24 -0.25 1.14
CA LEU A 153 -7.20 -1.60 0.65
C LEU A 153 -5.78 -1.81 0.16
N MET A 154 -4.93 -2.19 1.12
CA MET A 154 -3.66 -2.86 0.85
C MET A 154 -3.92 -3.88 -0.26
N ARG A 155 -3.57 -3.53 -1.50
CA ARG A 155 -3.48 -4.52 -2.59
C ARG A 155 -2.37 -5.53 -2.36
N SER A 156 -1.70 -5.48 -1.21
CA SER A 156 -1.06 -6.64 -0.63
C SER A 156 -2.11 -7.56 -0.01
N LEU A 157 -2.71 -8.42 -0.84
CA LEU A 157 -3.18 -9.72 -0.38
C LEU A 157 -1.96 -10.46 0.19
N ILE A 158 -1.71 -10.30 1.49
CA ILE A 158 -0.76 -11.13 2.22
C ILE A 158 -1.52 -12.40 2.56
N LEU A 159 -1.56 -13.33 1.62
CA LEU A 159 -1.71 -14.73 1.97
C LEU A 159 -0.39 -15.16 2.62
N LEU A 160 -0.49 -15.37 3.95
CA LEU A 160 0.47 -15.89 4.93
C LEU A 160 1.47 -14.90 5.56
#